data_AF-A0A955NSM1-F1
#
_entry.id   AF-A0A955NSM1-F1
#
_cell.length_a   1.000
_cell.length_b   1.000
_cell.length_c   1.000
_cell.angle_alpha   90.00
_cell.angle_beta   90.00
_cell.angle_gamma   90.00
#
_symmetry.space_group_name_H-M   'P 1'
#
loop_
_entity.id
_entity.type
_entity.pdbx_description
1 polymer ?
#
loop_
_entity_poly.entity_id
_entity_poly.type
_entity_poly.pdbx_seq_one_letter_code
_entity_poly.pdbx_strand_id
1 'polypeptide(L)' 'EQLDYEFHVRSLEELLRVAREVRIFPLLSLDGTRSPHVDPLLKAFEVWSDLTVRIEGVDYEFQRGGNEMMRIS' A
#
# COMPACT_ATOMS: atom_id res chain seq x y z
N GLU A 1 -4.60 -10.10 -15.88
CA GLU A 1 -5.42 -8.88 -15.71
C GLU A 1 -4.86 -8.10 -14.52
N GLN A 2 -4.93 -6.76 -14.54
CA GLN A 2 -4.67 -5.95 -13.35
C GLN A 2 -5.99 -5.70 -12.63
N LEU A 3 -5.96 -5.70 -11.31
CA LEU A 3 -7.14 -5.48 -10.48
C LEU A 3 -7.37 -3.97 -10.34
N ASP A 4 -8.63 -3.57 -10.25
CA ASP A 4 -8.97 -2.15 -10.16
C ASP A 4 -8.75 -1.60 -8.73
N TYR A 5 -8.87 -0.27 -8.62
CA TYR A 5 -8.70 0.43 -7.35
C TYR A 5 -9.68 -0.06 -6.26
N GLU A 6 -10.93 -0.35 -6.63
CA GLU A 6 -11.96 -0.78 -5.67
C GLU A 6 -11.63 -2.16 -5.09
N PHE A 7 -11.13 -3.07 -5.92
CA PHE A 7 -10.62 -4.36 -5.48
C PHE A 7 -9.50 -4.20 -4.44
N HIS A 8 -8.57 -3.28 -4.67
CA HIS A 8 -7.47 -3.02 -3.75
C HIS A 8 -7.95 -2.49 -2.40
N VAL A 9 -8.89 -1.54 -2.38
CA VAL A 9 -9.48 -1.02 -1.14
C VAL A 9 -10.15 -2.13 -0.35
N ARG A 10 -11.06 -2.89 -0.97
CA ARG A 10 -11.79 -3.99 -0.30
C ARG A 10 -10.85 -5.06 0.24
N SER A 11 -9.78 -5.37 -0.49
CA SER A 11 -8.78 -6.33 -0.04
C SER A 11 -8.07 -5.85 1.23
N LEU A 12 -7.71 -4.57 1.31
CA LEU A 12 -7.07 -4.00 2.48
C LEU A 12 -8.01 -3.91 3.68
N GLU A 13 -9.28 -3.56 3.47
CA GLU A 13 -10.29 -3.59 4.53
C GLU A 13 -10.43 -4.99 5.15
N GLU A 14 -10.50 -6.04 4.32
CA GLU A 14 -10.60 -7.42 4.82
C GLU A 14 -9.33 -7.88 5.55
N LEU A 15 -8.14 -7.44 5.10
CA LEU A 15 -6.90 -7.72 5.80
C LEU A 15 -6.83 -6.99 7.15
N LEU A 16 -7.19 -5.72 7.18
CA LEU A 16 -7.22 -4.90 8.41
C LEU A 16 -8.28 -5.39 9.41
N ARG A 17 -9.35 -6.05 8.95
CA ARG A 17 -10.35 -6.66 9.83
C ARG A 17 -9.76 -7.75 10.73
N VAL A 18 -8.72 -8.45 10.28
CA VAL A 18 -8.14 -9.61 11.00
C VAL A 18 -6.70 -9.40 11.46
N ALA A 19 -5.96 -8.52 10.81
CA ALA A 19 -4.58 -8.22 11.13
C ALA A 19 -4.47 -6.89 11.89
N ARG A 20 -3.54 -6.82 12.83
CA ARG A 20 -3.18 -5.54 13.49
C ARG A 20 -2.37 -4.63 12.59
N GLU A 21 -1.79 -5.17 11.52
CA GLU A 21 -0.92 -4.43 10.64
C GLU A 21 -0.92 -5.06 9.25
N VAL A 22 -0.96 -4.22 8.22
CA VAL A 22 -0.83 -4.62 6.82
C VAL A 22 0.33 -3.87 6.18
N ARG A 23 1.14 -4.60 5.41
CA ARG A 23 2.32 -4.08 4.71
C ARG A 23 2.20 -4.35 3.22
N ILE A 24 2.38 -3.33 2.40
CA ILE A 24 2.28 -3.40 0.94
C ILE A 24 3.62 -3.05 0.34
N PHE A 25 4.22 -3.99 -0.40
CA PHE A 25 5.55 -3.86 -1.00
C PHE A 25 5.64 -4.68 -2.30
N PRO A 26 6.33 -4.18 -3.35
CA PRO A 26 6.81 -2.82 -3.52
C PRO A 26 5.66 -1.85 -3.86
N LEU A 27 5.91 -0.54 -3.79
CA LEU A 27 4.95 0.50 -4.21
C LEU A 27 5.05 0.85 -5.71
N LEU A 28 5.66 -0.03 -6.51
CA LEU A 28 5.81 0.12 -7.96
C LEU A 28 4.85 -0.78 -8.74
N SER A 29 4.43 -0.29 -9.89
CA SER A 29 3.77 -1.04 -10.96
C SER A 29 4.78 -1.90 -11.74
N LEU A 30 4.27 -2.79 -12.60
CA LEU A 30 5.10 -3.67 -13.43
C LEU A 30 6.05 -2.93 -14.37
N ASP A 31 5.74 -1.69 -14.74
CA ASP A 31 6.59 -0.82 -15.56
C ASP A 31 7.68 -0.08 -14.75
N GLY A 32 7.76 -0.33 -13.44
CA GLY A 32 8.74 0.28 -12.54
C GLY A 32 8.39 1.71 -12.12
N THR A 33 7.20 2.20 -12.45
CA THR A 33 6.71 3.51 -11.97
C THR A 33 5.90 3.34 -10.68
N ARG A 34 5.76 4.40 -9.89
CA ARG A 34 4.93 4.37 -8.68
C ARG A 34 3.50 3.97 -9.03
N SER A 35 2.92 3.02 -8.29
CA SER A 35 1.58 2.55 -8.59
C SER A 35 0.55 3.68 -8.46
N PRO A 36 -0.38 3.83 -9.42
CA PRO A 36 -1.39 4.88 -9.39
C PRO A 36 -2.37 4.72 -8.22
N HIS A 37 -2.39 3.56 -7.57
CA HIS A 37 -3.24 3.28 -6.41
C HIS A 37 -2.63 3.72 -5.08
N VAL A 38 -1.32 4.02 -5.02
CA VAL A 38 -0.62 4.33 -3.76
C VAL A 38 -1.18 5.59 -3.09
N ASP A 39 -1.21 6.71 -3.80
CA ASP A 39 -1.63 7.98 -3.21
C ASP A 39 -3.14 8.04 -2.90
N PRO A 40 -4.03 7.47 -3.75
CA PRO A 40 -5.44 7.34 -3.39
C PRO A 40 -5.68 6.44 -2.16
N LEU A 41 -4.98 5.29 -2.05
CA LEU A 41 -5.10 4.41 -0.88
C LEU A 41 -4.64 5.10 0.40
N LEU A 42 -3.52 5.80 0.34
CA LEU A 42 -3.00 6.56 1.48
C LEU A 42 -4.03 7.55 2.00
N LYS A 43 -4.64 8.34 1.11
CA LYS A 43 -5.73 9.27 1.47
C LYS A 43 -6.98 8.57 2.00
N ALA A 44 -7.35 7.42 1.43
CA ALA A 44 -8.55 6.69 1.82
C ALA A 44 -8.48 6.12 3.25
N PHE A 45 -7.29 5.72 3.70
CA PHE A 45 -7.08 5.18 5.05
C PHE A 45 -6.61 6.23 6.06
N GLU A 46 -5.96 7.33 5.64
CA GLU A 46 -5.59 8.44 6.55
C GLU A 46 -6.79 9.13 7.19
N VAL A 47 -7.99 9.05 6.60
CA VAL A 47 -9.21 9.63 7.20
C VAL A 47 -9.78 8.79 8.35
N TRP A 48 -9.26 7.58 8.57
CA TRP A 48 -9.72 6.68 9.62
C TRP A 48 -8.93 6.98 10.89
N SER A 49 -9.61 7.44 11.94
CA SER A 49 -8.94 7.95 13.14
C SER A 49 -8.23 6.90 13.98
N ASP A 50 -8.53 5.62 13.75
CA ASP A 50 -7.98 4.46 14.45
C ASP A 50 -6.80 3.82 13.71
N LEU A 51 -6.46 4.29 12.50
CA LEU A 51 -5.37 3.76 11.69
C LEU A 51 -4.22 4.77 11.57
N THR A 52 -3.00 4.24 11.53
CA THR A 52 -1.79 4.97 11.17
C THR A 52 -1.27 4.42 9.85
N VAL A 53 -1.23 5.27 8.83
CA VAL A 53 -0.70 4.94 7.50
C VAL A 53 0.65 5.63 7.32
N ARG A 54 1.69 4.89 6.88
CA ARG A 54 3.02 5.44 6.61
C ARG A 54 3.65 4.81 5.38
N ILE A 55 4.45 5.59 4.66
CA ILE A 55 5.40 5.07 3.68
C ILE A 55 6.77 5.02 4.34
N GLU A 56 7.39 3.85 4.33
CA GLU A 56 8.68 3.58 4.97
C GLU A 56 9.64 2.95 3.95
N GLY A 57 10.92 3.32 4.02
CA GLY A 57 11.97 2.67 3.24
C GLY A 57 12.35 1.31 3.83
N VAL A 58 12.71 0.35 2.97
CA VAL A 58 13.23 -0.97 3.35
C VAL A 58 14.59 -1.23 2.69
N ASP A 59 15.39 -2.12 3.30
CA ASP A 59 16.75 -2.44 2.81
C ASP A 59 16.76 -3.24 1.50
N TYR A 60 15.62 -3.84 1.13
CA TYR A 60 15.50 -4.65 -0.09
C TYR A 60 15.09 -3.77 -1.29
N GLU A 61 15.93 -3.76 -2.32
CA GLU A 61 15.69 -3.02 -3.57
C GLU A 61 15.96 -3.93 -4.78
N PHE A 62 14.90 -4.47 -5.39
CA PHE A 62 15.03 -5.25 -6.62
C PHE A 62 14.97 -4.38 -7.89
N GLN A 63 14.01 -3.46 -7.92
CA GLN A 63 13.88 -2.43 -8.95
C GLN A 63 14.34 -1.09 -8.37
N ARG A 64 15.03 -0.27 -9.17
CA ARG A 64 15.48 1.05 -8.76
C ARG A 64 14.31 1.92 -8.28
N GLY A 65 14.38 2.45 -7.07
CA GLY A 65 13.31 3.20 -6.41
C GLY A 65 12.17 2.33 -5.89
N GLY A 66 12.31 1.00 -5.91
CA GLY A 66 11.33 0.02 -5.46
C GLY A 66 11.54 -0.43 -4.02
N ASN A 67 12.18 0.40 -3.20
CA ASN A 67 12.52 0.11 -1.81
C ASN A 67 11.59 0.82 -0.81
N GLU A 68 10.41 1.25 -1.25
CA GLU A 68 9.36 1.80 -0.39
C GLU A 68 8.26 0.77 -0.11
N MET A 69 7.71 0.81 1.11
CA MET A 69 6.60 0.00 1.59
C MET A 69 5.54 0.89 2.25
N MET A 70 4.25 0.61 2.02
CA MET A 70 3.18 1.20 2.81
C MET A 70 2.89 0.30 4.00
N ARG A 71 2.86 0.88 5.21
CA ARG A 71 2.50 0.22 6.46
C ARG A 71 1.23 0.86 7.02
N ILE A 72 0.24 0.04 7.33
CA ILE A 72 -1.04 0.44 7.94
C ILE A 72 -1.17 -0.31 9.27
N SER A 73 -1.31 0.40 10.39
CA SER A 73 -1.39 -0.17 11.75
C SER A 73 -2.23 0.67 12.70
#